data_AF-A0A259F5V6-F1
#
_entry.id   AF-A0A259F5V6-F1
#
_cell.length_a   1.000
_cell.length_b   1.000
_cell.length_c   1.000
_cell.angle_alpha   90.00
_cell.angle_beta   90.00
_cell.angle_gamma   90.00
#
_symmetry.space_group_name_H-M   'P 1'
#
loop_
_entity.id
_entity.type
_entity.pdbx_description
1 polymer ?
#
loop_
_entity_poly.entity_id
_entity_poly.type
_entity_poly.pdbx_seq_one_letter_code
_entity_poly.pdbx_strand_id
1 'polypeptide(L)'
;MTLRNQIQLIAYPDRMGNNLADLYTLIDRHFSRVIGGVHILPPYPSNADGGFSPLSHKEIDPKYGTWADIEKISSRFDLCLDLTLNHISDESEEFKDFIAHGYESEHADLFVHVDQLGPISPDDLARIHIRKEKEPFREVSFADGTTGRVWCTFTEHQIDLNFNSPKTYALMEDYIKFLAARGVKLFRLDAFGYTTKKIGTSCFLVEPDVYDLLKWIDGVARENGAETLPEVHDHASFQYAIALHGMHPYGFALAPLLLYSLLDANSVYLKQWLRMCPRNQLTVLDTHDGICIPDVEGILPKAEIQAVVDNVSQRSADPILRRSAANVHSVGAIYQLTCTYYDALKRNDDAYIAARAIQFFAPGIPQVYYVGLLAGCNDLELMEATGELRDINRHYYTLDEVDEAVKAPVVRRLLKLMEFRCNYPAFDGVFHLMYSNDSSVAMCWRHGEYRCELFVDLNFKKATVGYVDVKSKRWLTMRW
;
A
#
# COMPACT_ATOMS: atom_id res chain seq x y z
N MET A 1 14.83 -13.88 7.87
CA MET A 1 14.17 -14.87 6.98
C MET A 1 13.64 -14.10 5.79
N THR A 2 13.61 -14.67 4.58
CA THR A 2 13.06 -13.98 3.40
C THR A 2 11.56 -14.25 3.29
N LEU A 3 10.78 -13.23 2.94
CA LEU A 3 9.36 -13.38 2.60
C LEU A 3 9.14 -14.46 1.52
N ARG A 4 8.04 -15.20 1.62
CA ARG A 4 7.63 -16.13 0.55
C ARG A 4 7.33 -15.34 -0.73
N ASN A 5 7.84 -15.84 -1.85
CA ASN A 5 7.51 -15.34 -3.19
C ASN A 5 6.13 -15.83 -3.66
N GLN A 6 5.12 -15.61 -2.84
CA GLN A 6 3.73 -16.01 -3.03
C GLN A 6 2.83 -14.79 -2.89
N ILE A 7 1.61 -14.87 -3.44
CA ILE A 7 0.67 -13.76 -3.41
C ILE A 7 0.30 -13.44 -1.97
N GLN A 8 0.15 -12.16 -1.65
CA GLN A 8 -0.34 -11.70 -0.37
C GLN A 8 -1.74 -11.10 -0.52
N LEU A 9 -2.61 -11.31 0.46
CA LEU A 9 -3.91 -10.65 0.56
C LEU A 9 -3.75 -9.32 1.30
N ILE A 10 -4.32 -8.23 0.80
CA ILE A 10 -4.52 -6.99 1.58
C ILE A 10 -5.97 -6.94 2.02
N ALA A 11 -6.24 -6.88 3.32
CA ALA A 11 -7.58 -6.83 3.87
C ALA A 11 -7.64 -5.97 5.13
N TYR A 12 -8.81 -5.35 5.36
CA TYR A 12 -9.15 -4.82 6.68
C TYR A 12 -9.44 -5.96 7.65
N PRO A 13 -9.27 -5.73 8.97
CA PRO A 13 -9.60 -6.72 9.99
C PRO A 13 -11.10 -7.07 10.03
N ASP A 14 -11.99 -6.25 9.47
CA ASP A 14 -13.45 -6.31 9.65
C ASP A 14 -14.27 -6.11 8.37
N ARG A 15 -13.64 -6.19 7.17
CA ARG A 15 -14.35 -6.01 5.89
C ARG A 15 -14.45 -7.28 5.04
N MET A 16 -13.92 -8.39 5.56
CA MET A 16 -14.17 -9.74 5.07
C MET A 16 -14.63 -10.58 6.27
N GLY A 17 -15.94 -10.58 6.51
CA GLY A 17 -16.50 -10.89 7.82
C GLY A 17 -16.36 -9.70 8.79
N ASN A 18 -16.62 -9.91 10.08
CA ASN A 18 -16.76 -8.78 11.04
C ASN A 18 -15.53 -8.53 11.91
N ASN A 19 -14.54 -9.42 11.89
CA ASN A 19 -13.37 -9.38 12.78
C ASN A 19 -12.25 -10.32 12.28
N LEU A 20 -11.12 -10.34 12.99
CA LEU A 20 -9.94 -11.14 12.64
C LEU A 20 -10.21 -12.66 12.62
N ALA A 21 -11.13 -13.16 13.46
CA ALA A 21 -11.48 -14.57 13.48
C ALA A 21 -12.32 -14.98 12.25
N ASP A 22 -13.23 -14.11 11.80
CA ASP A 22 -13.97 -14.29 10.56
C ASP A 22 -13.02 -14.21 9.35
N LEU A 23 -12.12 -13.23 9.32
CA LEU A 23 -11.09 -13.10 8.28
C LEU A 23 -10.25 -14.38 8.17
N TYR A 24 -9.75 -14.90 9.30
CA TYR A 24 -9.02 -16.18 9.31
C TYR A 24 -9.87 -17.32 8.78
N THR A 25 -11.15 -17.39 9.17
CA THR A 25 -12.07 -18.44 8.74
C THR A 25 -12.25 -18.44 7.22
N LEU A 26 -12.42 -17.26 6.61
CA LEU A 26 -12.52 -17.13 5.15
C LEU A 26 -11.20 -17.46 4.44
N ILE A 27 -10.07 -16.99 4.98
CA ILE A 27 -8.74 -17.32 4.45
C ILE A 27 -8.52 -18.83 4.45
N ASP A 28 -8.78 -19.50 5.57
CA ASP A 28 -8.57 -20.95 5.69
C ASP A 28 -9.46 -21.72 4.71
N ARG A 29 -10.74 -21.34 4.65
CA ARG A 29 -11.77 -21.99 3.83
C ARG A 29 -11.53 -21.85 2.33
N HIS A 30 -11.17 -20.65 1.85
CA HIS A 30 -11.16 -20.34 0.42
C HIS A 30 -9.79 -20.00 -0.16
N PHE A 31 -8.90 -19.39 0.63
CA PHE A 31 -7.73 -18.71 0.09
C PHE A 31 -6.38 -19.33 0.49
N SER A 32 -6.37 -20.31 1.39
CA SER A 32 -5.17 -20.90 1.98
C SER A 32 -4.17 -21.53 0.99
N ARG A 33 -4.61 -21.88 -0.23
CA ARG A 33 -3.77 -22.44 -1.30
C ARG A 33 -3.28 -21.40 -2.31
N VAL A 34 -3.82 -20.18 -2.26
CA VAL A 34 -3.62 -19.14 -3.27
C VAL A 34 -2.95 -17.88 -2.72
N ILE A 35 -2.66 -17.86 -1.42
CA ILE A 35 -1.87 -16.81 -0.76
C ILE A 35 -0.78 -17.43 0.12
N GLY A 36 0.35 -16.73 0.25
CA GLY A 36 1.41 -17.02 1.20
C GLY A 36 1.57 -15.94 2.28
N GLY A 37 0.89 -14.80 2.15
CA GLY A 37 0.94 -13.72 3.14
C GLY A 37 -0.36 -12.96 3.27
N VAL A 38 -0.47 -12.19 4.34
CA VAL A 38 -1.62 -11.33 4.62
C VAL A 38 -1.09 -9.99 5.13
N HIS A 39 -1.43 -8.91 4.44
CA HIS A 39 -1.36 -7.56 4.95
C HIS A 39 -2.70 -7.22 5.59
N ILE A 40 -2.70 -7.16 6.92
CA ILE A 40 -3.85 -6.70 7.70
C ILE A 40 -3.67 -5.19 7.86
N LEU A 41 -4.58 -4.42 7.28
CA LEU A 41 -4.65 -2.96 7.46
C LEU A 41 -4.85 -2.63 8.95
N PRO A 42 -4.50 -1.43 9.42
CA PRO A 42 -4.20 -1.18 10.83
C PRO A 42 -5.26 -1.75 11.81
N PRO A 43 -4.92 -2.81 12.58
CA PRO A 43 -5.86 -3.46 13.51
C PRO A 43 -5.80 -2.86 14.93
N TYR A 44 -5.15 -1.70 15.07
CA TYR A 44 -4.87 -1.06 16.34
C TYR A 44 -6.05 -0.17 16.78
N PRO A 45 -6.22 0.10 18.09
CA PRO A 45 -7.11 1.16 18.55
C PRO A 45 -6.72 2.48 17.89
N SER A 46 -7.68 3.17 17.27
CA SER A 46 -7.47 4.41 16.54
C SER A 46 -8.67 5.32 16.67
N ASN A 47 -8.43 6.63 16.82
CA ASN A 47 -9.49 7.63 16.92
C ASN A 47 -9.80 8.35 15.60
N ALA A 48 -9.01 8.11 14.55
CA ALA A 48 -9.20 8.73 13.24
C ALA A 48 -8.70 7.86 12.08
N ASP A 49 -9.00 8.31 10.86
CA ASP A 49 -8.39 7.88 9.59
C ASP A 49 -8.36 6.36 9.37
N GLY A 50 -9.47 5.67 9.70
CA GLY A 50 -9.62 4.24 9.41
C GLY A 50 -8.58 3.32 10.03
N GLY A 51 -7.91 3.73 11.11
CA GLY A 51 -6.85 2.97 11.77
C GLY A 51 -5.46 3.62 11.71
N PHE A 52 -5.28 4.67 10.89
CA PHE A 52 -3.99 5.36 10.70
C PHE A 52 -3.73 6.48 11.74
N SER A 53 -4.50 6.53 12.83
CA SER A 53 -4.20 7.35 14.01
C SER A 53 -4.09 6.46 15.26
N PRO A 54 -3.08 5.55 15.30
CA PRO A 54 -3.01 4.54 16.34
C PRO A 54 -2.73 5.17 17.71
N LEU A 55 -3.47 4.71 18.73
CA LEU A 55 -3.19 5.02 20.13
C LEU A 55 -1.94 4.27 20.59
N SER A 56 -1.78 3.02 20.14
CA SER A 56 -0.59 2.19 20.36
C SER A 56 -0.53 1.10 19.29
N HIS A 57 0.67 0.76 18.82
CA HIS A 57 0.89 -0.41 17.96
C HIS A 57 0.96 -1.72 18.76
N LYS A 58 0.94 -1.66 20.10
CA LYS A 58 1.06 -2.84 20.96
C LYS A 58 -0.26 -3.51 21.31
N GLU A 59 -1.37 -2.91 20.94
CA GLU A 59 -2.70 -3.41 21.24
C GLU A 59 -3.48 -3.67 19.96
N ILE A 60 -4.37 -4.66 19.99
CA ILE A 60 -5.36 -4.87 18.94
C ILE A 60 -6.66 -4.25 19.42
N ASP A 61 -7.34 -3.52 18.55
CA ASP A 61 -8.63 -2.95 18.89
C ASP A 61 -9.60 -4.07 19.30
N PRO A 62 -10.21 -4.03 20.50
CA PRO A 62 -11.11 -5.07 20.96
C PRO A 62 -12.28 -5.36 20.01
N LYS A 63 -12.67 -4.40 19.15
CA LYS A 63 -13.71 -4.63 18.13
C LYS A 63 -13.25 -5.62 17.04
N TYR A 64 -11.95 -5.72 16.80
CA TYR A 64 -11.34 -6.60 15.80
C TYR A 64 -10.89 -7.94 16.38
N GLY A 65 -10.57 -8.00 17.67
CA GLY A 65 -10.17 -9.22 18.36
C GLY A 65 -8.93 -9.02 19.23
N THR A 66 -8.03 -9.99 19.19
CA THR A 66 -6.84 -10.03 20.06
C THR A 66 -5.56 -10.37 19.30
N TRP A 67 -4.41 -10.23 19.94
CA TRP A 67 -3.15 -10.73 19.40
C TRP A 67 -3.16 -12.23 19.11
N ALA A 68 -3.94 -13.04 19.83
CA ALA A 68 -4.05 -14.47 19.55
C ALA A 68 -4.67 -14.73 18.17
N ASP A 69 -5.58 -13.88 17.71
CA ASP A 69 -6.18 -13.97 16.37
C ASP A 69 -5.16 -13.62 15.28
N ILE A 70 -4.34 -12.58 15.51
CA ILE A 70 -3.22 -12.22 14.63
C ILE A 70 -2.18 -13.33 14.56
N GLU A 71 -1.79 -13.90 15.70
CA GLU A 71 -0.80 -14.98 15.79
C GLU A 71 -1.30 -16.27 15.11
N LYS A 72 -2.63 -16.50 15.12
CA LYS A 72 -3.24 -17.59 14.36
C LYS A 72 -3.03 -17.41 12.85
N ILE A 73 -3.09 -16.18 12.34
CA ILE A 73 -2.79 -15.85 10.93
C ILE A 73 -1.27 -15.98 10.69
N SER A 74 -0.43 -15.34 11.51
CA SER A 74 1.02 -15.28 11.31
C SER A 74 1.72 -16.64 11.43
N SER A 75 1.13 -17.59 12.16
CA SER A 75 1.61 -18.97 12.23
C SER A 75 1.58 -19.72 10.88
N ARG A 76 0.78 -19.25 9.91
CA ARG A 76 0.58 -19.90 8.59
C ARG A 76 0.96 -19.00 7.42
N PHE A 77 0.77 -17.69 7.55
CA PHE A 77 0.94 -16.71 6.49
C PHE A 77 2.00 -15.67 6.90
N ASP A 78 2.76 -15.16 5.94
CA ASP A 78 3.70 -14.08 6.20
C ASP A 78 2.89 -12.82 6.49
N LEU A 79 2.97 -12.35 7.73
CA LEU A 79 2.17 -11.24 8.20
C LEU A 79 2.85 -9.92 7.84
N CYS A 80 2.10 -9.05 7.19
CA CYS A 80 2.43 -7.64 6.99
C CYS A 80 1.50 -6.78 7.84
N LEU A 81 2.05 -5.85 8.60
CA LEU A 81 1.29 -4.83 9.34
C LEU A 81 1.83 -3.44 9.02
N ASP A 82 0.94 -2.46 9.14
CA ASP A 82 1.31 -1.06 9.10
C ASP A 82 2.07 -0.66 10.37
N LEU A 83 3.14 0.10 10.18
CA LEU A 83 3.84 0.83 11.21
C LEU A 83 3.79 2.32 10.86
N THR A 84 2.95 3.04 11.59
CA THR A 84 2.80 4.50 11.44
C THR A 84 3.99 5.18 12.08
N LEU A 85 4.91 5.68 11.26
CA LEU A 85 6.14 6.29 11.75
C LEU A 85 5.97 7.76 12.12
N ASN A 86 5.18 8.47 11.33
CA ASN A 86 5.18 9.93 11.38
C ASN A 86 4.52 10.51 12.63
N HIS A 87 3.50 9.83 13.17
CA HIS A 87 2.59 10.39 14.16
C HIS A 87 1.90 9.31 15.00
N ILE A 88 1.37 9.72 16.15
CA ILE A 88 0.47 8.91 17.00
C ILE A 88 -0.79 9.71 17.34
N SER A 89 -1.81 9.03 17.86
CA SER A 89 -3.06 9.65 18.30
C SER A 89 -2.84 10.65 19.44
N ASP A 90 -3.62 11.74 19.45
CA ASP A 90 -3.76 12.64 20.59
C ASP A 90 -4.47 11.98 21.80
N GLU A 91 -4.98 10.76 21.65
CA GLU A 91 -5.48 9.94 22.75
C GLU A 91 -4.48 8.90 23.26
N SER A 92 -3.26 8.87 22.70
CA SER A 92 -2.16 8.04 23.21
C SER A 92 -1.79 8.39 24.66
N GLU A 93 -1.24 7.42 25.39
CA GLU A 93 -0.78 7.63 26.77
C GLU A 93 0.31 8.70 26.82
N GLU A 94 1.22 8.68 25.85
CA GLU A 94 2.34 9.60 25.72
C GLU A 94 1.86 11.05 25.53
N PHE A 95 0.88 11.28 24.65
CA PHE A 95 0.38 12.63 24.42
C PHE A 95 -0.47 13.14 25.57
N LYS A 96 -1.30 12.28 26.18
CA LYS A 96 -2.07 12.63 27.38
C LYS A 96 -1.16 13.03 28.54
N ASP A 97 -0.06 12.30 28.75
CA ASP A 97 0.94 12.65 29.77
C ASP A 97 1.61 14.00 29.47
N PHE A 98 1.97 14.24 28.20
CA PHE A 98 2.51 15.54 27.77
C PHE A 98 1.53 16.70 28.00
N ILE A 99 0.24 16.52 27.74
CA ILE A 99 -0.78 17.54 28.04
C ILE A 99 -0.92 17.77 29.56
N ALA A 100 -0.82 16.71 30.36
CA ALA A 100 -0.96 16.79 31.82
C ALA A 100 0.24 17.47 32.51
N HIS A 101 1.46 17.21 32.04
CA HIS A 101 2.69 17.65 32.71
C HIS A 101 3.51 18.67 31.90
N GLY A 102 3.07 19.04 30.70
CA GLY A 102 3.79 19.98 29.83
C GLY A 102 5.21 19.52 29.53
N TYR A 103 6.17 20.45 29.52
CA TYR A 103 7.57 20.15 29.25
C TYR A 103 8.29 19.36 30.36
N GLU A 104 7.65 19.14 31.51
CA GLU A 104 8.17 18.26 32.57
C GLU A 104 7.82 16.78 32.31
N SER A 105 6.90 16.50 31.38
CA SER A 105 6.55 15.14 30.95
C SER A 105 7.78 14.39 30.42
N GLU A 106 7.88 13.10 30.77
CA GLU A 106 8.89 12.25 30.16
C GLU A 106 8.64 12.00 28.67
N HIS A 107 7.43 12.28 28.18
CA HIS A 107 7.02 12.12 26.79
C HIS A 107 7.12 13.41 25.97
N ALA A 108 7.41 14.57 26.59
CA ALA A 108 7.41 15.86 25.90
C ALA A 108 8.24 15.86 24.60
N ASP A 109 9.48 15.35 24.66
CA ASP A 109 10.42 15.34 23.54
C ASP A 109 10.04 14.36 22.41
N LEU A 110 9.01 13.51 22.59
CA LEU A 110 8.47 12.70 21.51
C LEU A 110 7.78 13.54 20.44
N PHE A 111 7.33 14.76 20.75
CA PHE A 111 6.52 15.57 19.85
C PHE A 111 7.30 16.74 19.27
N VAL A 112 6.98 17.12 18.03
CA VAL A 112 7.60 18.29 17.39
C VAL A 112 6.96 19.57 17.92
N HIS A 113 7.69 20.29 18.77
CA HIS A 113 7.27 21.60 19.29
C HIS A 113 7.56 22.71 18.27
N VAL A 114 6.51 23.28 17.70
CA VAL A 114 6.61 24.29 16.63
C VAL A 114 7.34 25.54 17.13
N ASP A 115 7.10 25.92 18.38
CA ASP A 115 7.70 27.11 18.99
C ASP A 115 9.21 27.01 19.17
N GLN A 116 9.77 25.80 19.15
CA GLN A 116 11.21 25.54 19.26
C GLN A 116 11.92 25.52 17.90
N LEU A 117 11.19 25.52 16.78
CA LEU A 117 11.76 25.54 15.42
C LEU A 117 12.24 26.93 14.99
N GLY A 118 12.04 27.95 15.84
CA GLY A 118 12.29 29.35 15.52
C GLY A 118 11.16 29.99 14.71
N PRO A 119 11.30 31.27 14.33
CA PRO A 119 10.28 31.95 13.54
C PRO A 119 10.16 31.31 12.15
N ILE A 120 8.95 30.84 11.82
CA ILE A 120 8.61 30.30 10.50
C ILE A 120 8.05 31.45 9.66
N SER A 121 8.76 31.86 8.61
CA SER A 121 8.28 32.91 7.71
C SER A 121 7.15 32.40 6.79
N PRO A 122 6.32 33.29 6.20
CA PRO A 122 5.34 32.87 5.18
C PRO A 122 5.98 32.12 4.00
N ASP A 123 7.22 32.48 3.63
CA ASP A 123 7.97 31.81 2.57
C ASP A 123 8.40 30.39 2.97
N ASP A 124 8.78 30.19 4.23
CA ASP A 124 9.10 28.86 4.76
C ASP A 124 7.84 27.99 4.82
N LEU A 125 6.74 28.54 5.31
CA LEU A 125 5.45 27.86 5.41
C LEU A 125 4.93 27.42 4.03
N ALA A 126 5.10 28.27 3.00
CA ALA A 126 4.69 27.97 1.62
C ALA A 126 5.52 26.85 0.97
N ARG A 127 6.74 26.58 1.47
CA ARG A 127 7.56 25.46 0.99
C ARG A 127 7.12 24.13 1.56
N ILE A 128 6.60 24.12 2.79
CA ILE A 128 6.16 22.89 3.46
C ILE A 128 5.10 22.20 2.61
N HIS A 129 5.25 20.89 2.44
CA HIS A 129 4.27 20.07 1.75
C HIS A 129 3.06 19.83 2.66
N ILE A 130 2.09 20.73 2.59
CA ILE A 130 0.88 20.69 3.41
C ILE A 130 -0.20 19.81 2.76
N ARG A 131 -0.81 18.91 3.56
CA ARG A 131 -1.86 17.96 3.12
C ARG A 131 -3.29 18.36 3.54
N LYS A 132 -3.45 19.47 4.26
CA LYS A 132 -4.73 19.97 4.78
C LYS A 132 -4.92 21.46 4.49
N GLU A 133 -6.11 22.00 4.71
CA GLU A 133 -6.42 23.42 4.42
C GLU A 133 -5.75 24.40 5.38
N LYS A 134 -5.43 23.93 6.59
CA LYS A 134 -4.76 24.70 7.64
C LYS A 134 -3.25 24.44 7.66
N GLU A 135 -2.52 25.30 8.34
CA GLU A 135 -1.12 25.06 8.72
C GLU A 135 -0.99 23.70 9.44
N PRO A 136 0.14 22.98 9.29
CA PRO A 136 0.35 21.66 9.89
C PRO A 136 0.66 21.75 11.40
N PHE A 137 0.01 22.68 12.11
CA PHE A 137 0.23 22.97 13.53
C PHE A 137 -1.10 22.91 14.27
N ARG A 138 -1.05 22.53 15.55
CA ARG A 138 -2.16 22.53 16.49
C ARG A 138 -1.74 23.26 17.76
N GLU A 139 -2.57 24.18 18.22
CA GLU A 139 -2.43 24.77 19.55
C GLU A 139 -2.89 23.76 20.61
N VAL A 140 -2.13 23.66 21.70
CA VAL A 140 -2.41 22.81 22.85
C VAL A 140 -2.42 23.64 24.12
N SER A 141 -3.27 23.24 25.06
CA SER A 141 -3.33 23.83 26.40
C SER A 141 -2.90 22.79 27.42
N PHE A 142 -1.94 23.14 28.27
CA PHE A 142 -1.42 22.28 29.32
C PHE A 142 -2.23 22.42 30.61
N ALA A 143 -2.12 21.45 31.51
CA ALA A 143 -2.87 21.44 32.77
C ALA A 143 -2.52 22.62 33.71
N ASP A 144 -1.33 23.21 33.57
CA ASP A 144 -0.90 24.40 34.32
C ASP A 144 -1.47 25.72 33.76
N GLY A 145 -2.25 25.65 32.68
CA GLY A 145 -2.88 26.79 32.00
C GLY A 145 -1.99 27.48 30.96
N THR A 146 -0.76 27.01 30.76
CA THR A 146 0.09 27.49 29.66
C THR A 146 -0.35 26.88 28.32
N THR A 147 0.11 27.46 27.21
CA THR A 147 -0.18 26.98 25.87
C THR A 147 1.10 26.77 25.06
N GLY A 148 1.02 25.94 24.04
CA GLY A 148 2.10 25.71 23.08
C GLY A 148 1.56 25.21 21.74
N ARG A 149 2.45 24.96 20.78
CA ARG A 149 2.06 24.40 19.48
C ARG A 149 2.83 23.14 19.14
N VAL A 150 2.11 22.15 18.63
CA VAL A 150 2.66 20.87 18.14
C VAL A 150 2.41 20.70 16.65
N TRP A 151 3.28 19.97 15.98
CA TRP A 151 3.12 19.62 14.57
C TRP A 151 2.07 18.52 14.38
N CYS A 152 1.20 18.66 13.40
CA CYS A 152 0.18 17.69 12.99
C CYS A 152 -0.04 17.77 11.48
N THR A 153 0.68 16.94 10.72
CA THR A 153 0.75 16.97 9.25
C THR A 153 -0.60 16.67 8.59
N PHE A 154 -1.36 15.74 9.18
CA PHE A 154 -2.60 15.19 8.61
C PHE A 154 -3.83 15.78 9.29
N THR A 155 -4.43 15.07 10.26
CA THR A 155 -5.53 15.61 11.08
C THR A 155 -5.00 16.24 12.36
N GLU A 156 -5.82 17.04 13.05
CA GLU A 156 -5.45 17.60 14.36
C GLU A 156 -5.33 16.51 15.45
N HIS A 157 -5.88 15.30 15.22
CA HIS A 157 -5.75 14.14 16.10
C HIS A 157 -4.44 13.36 15.91
N GLN A 158 -3.71 13.60 14.82
CA GLN A 158 -2.47 12.91 14.49
C GLN A 158 -1.29 13.82 14.83
N ILE A 159 -0.62 13.56 15.96
CA ILE A 159 0.47 14.39 16.47
C ILE A 159 1.80 13.82 15.99
N ASP A 160 2.57 14.64 15.28
CA ASP A 160 3.82 14.22 14.65
C ASP A 160 4.92 13.96 15.68
N LEU A 161 5.61 12.84 15.49
CA LEU A 161 6.76 12.42 16.27
C LEU A 161 8.03 13.17 15.84
N ASN A 162 8.88 13.43 16.83
CA ASN A 162 10.14 14.14 16.71
C ASN A 162 11.31 13.17 16.55
N PHE A 163 11.74 12.91 15.30
CA PHE A 163 12.90 12.07 15.00
C PHE A 163 14.27 12.75 15.24
N ASN A 164 14.31 13.91 15.90
CA ASN A 164 15.54 14.40 16.53
C ASN A 164 15.70 13.93 17.98
N SER A 165 14.63 13.40 18.59
CA SER A 165 14.66 12.87 19.95
C SER A 165 15.09 11.41 19.97
N PRO A 166 16.04 11.00 20.83
CA PRO A 166 16.34 9.58 21.05
C PRO A 166 15.15 8.79 21.61
N LYS A 167 14.17 9.45 22.25
CA LYS A 167 12.96 8.78 22.76
C LYS A 167 12.09 8.24 21.64
N THR A 168 12.00 8.96 20.52
CA THR A 168 11.26 8.50 19.34
C THR A 168 11.89 7.26 18.73
N TYR A 169 13.23 7.20 18.64
CA TYR A 169 13.94 5.99 18.21
C TYR A 169 13.68 4.81 19.16
N ALA A 170 13.74 5.04 20.47
CA ALA A 170 13.45 3.99 21.46
C ALA A 170 12.00 3.46 21.35
N LEU A 171 11.02 4.35 21.17
CA LEU A 171 9.61 3.99 20.98
C LEU A 171 9.42 3.14 19.72
N MET A 172 9.97 3.58 18.58
CA MET A 172 9.85 2.86 17.32
C MET A 172 10.56 1.50 17.37
N GLU A 173 11.74 1.43 17.99
CA GLU A 173 12.47 0.17 18.18
C GLU A 173 11.66 -0.83 19.04
N ASP A 174 11.03 -0.34 20.11
CA ASP A 174 10.18 -1.14 20.98
C ASP A 174 8.92 -1.65 20.25
N TYR A 175 8.27 -0.82 19.42
CA TYR A 175 7.19 -1.25 18.54
C TYR A 175 7.64 -2.33 17.54
N ILE A 176 8.73 -2.10 16.82
CA ILE A 176 9.25 -3.07 15.85
C ILE A 176 9.56 -4.42 16.54
N LYS A 177 10.26 -4.39 17.68
CA LYS A 177 10.58 -5.59 18.47
C LYS A 177 9.32 -6.33 18.92
N PHE A 178 8.35 -5.60 19.47
CA PHE A 178 7.11 -6.18 19.96
C PHE A 178 6.30 -6.86 18.86
N LEU A 179 6.16 -6.19 17.70
CA LEU A 179 5.41 -6.66 16.56
C LEU A 179 6.11 -7.86 15.88
N ALA A 180 7.43 -7.76 15.66
CA ALA A 180 8.21 -8.85 15.06
C ALA A 180 8.19 -10.12 15.95
N ALA A 181 8.25 -9.96 17.28
CA ALA A 181 8.13 -11.08 18.22
C ALA A 181 6.78 -11.84 18.11
N ARG A 182 5.75 -11.21 17.51
CA ARG A 182 4.42 -11.79 17.27
C ARG A 182 4.22 -12.30 15.84
N GLY A 183 5.32 -12.39 15.08
CA GLY A 183 5.35 -13.01 13.76
C GLY A 183 5.12 -12.05 12.59
N VAL A 184 5.16 -10.73 12.81
CA VAL A 184 5.22 -9.76 11.71
C VAL A 184 6.53 -9.95 10.95
N LYS A 185 6.45 -10.15 9.64
CA LYS A 185 7.61 -10.33 8.75
C LYS A 185 7.83 -9.18 7.80
N LEU A 186 6.84 -8.31 7.63
CA LEU A 186 6.93 -7.14 6.77
C LEU A 186 6.25 -5.95 7.45
N PHE A 187 6.94 -4.82 7.52
CA PHE A 187 6.38 -3.57 8.00
C PHE A 187 6.11 -2.64 6.83
N ARG A 188 4.83 -2.35 6.57
CA ARG A 188 4.46 -1.24 5.69
C ARG A 188 4.71 0.06 6.45
N LEU A 189 5.66 0.87 6.00
CA LEU A 189 6.04 2.11 6.69
C LEU A 189 5.16 3.25 6.18
N ASP A 190 4.14 3.55 6.95
CA ASP A 190 3.15 4.57 6.61
C ASP A 190 3.67 5.98 6.88
N ALA A 191 3.37 6.90 5.96
CA ALA A 191 3.68 8.32 6.05
C ALA A 191 5.17 8.64 6.31
N PHE A 192 6.10 7.74 5.98
CA PHE A 192 7.53 7.91 6.31
C PHE A 192 8.12 9.19 5.72
N GLY A 193 7.61 9.64 4.56
CA GLY A 193 8.09 10.84 3.89
C GLY A 193 7.98 12.11 4.72
N TYR A 194 7.14 12.14 5.75
CA TYR A 194 6.94 13.30 6.62
C TYR A 194 7.78 13.28 7.90
N THR A 195 8.53 12.21 8.17
CA THR A 195 9.29 12.03 9.41
C THR A 195 10.36 13.10 9.65
N THR A 196 10.92 13.66 8.57
CA THR A 196 12.00 14.66 8.62
C THR A 196 11.47 16.09 8.45
N LYS A 197 11.46 16.87 9.54
CA LYS A 197 11.00 18.26 9.56
C LYS A 197 12.19 19.23 9.55
N LYS A 198 12.32 20.02 8.49
CA LYS A 198 13.39 21.02 8.34
C LYS A 198 12.85 22.30 7.71
N ILE A 199 12.74 23.35 8.50
CA ILE A 199 12.26 24.66 8.05
C ILE A 199 13.14 25.16 6.88
N GLY A 200 12.49 25.75 5.88
CA GLY A 200 13.12 26.16 4.62
C GLY A 200 13.13 25.09 3.52
N THR A 201 12.68 23.86 3.81
CA THR A 201 12.50 22.75 2.86
C THR A 201 11.02 22.37 2.69
N SER A 202 10.73 21.34 1.89
CA SER A 202 9.39 20.76 1.77
C SER A 202 8.90 20.04 3.03
N CYS A 203 9.80 19.64 3.95
CA CYS A 203 9.49 18.70 5.03
C CYS A 203 8.85 17.39 4.54
N PHE A 204 9.08 17.04 3.27
CA PHE A 204 8.61 15.81 2.64
C PHE A 204 9.77 15.21 1.85
N LEU A 205 10.15 13.99 2.20
CA LEU A 205 11.28 13.25 1.62
C LEU A 205 12.57 14.08 1.64
N VAL A 206 12.91 14.68 2.80
CA VAL A 206 14.10 15.54 2.93
C VAL A 206 15.35 14.67 2.88
N GLU A 207 16.07 14.71 1.76
CA GLU A 207 17.30 13.95 1.55
C GLU A 207 18.54 14.70 2.12
N PRO A 208 19.53 13.98 2.69
CA PRO A 208 19.61 12.52 2.83
C PRO A 208 18.87 11.96 4.06
N ASP A 209 18.44 12.84 4.98
CA ASP A 209 17.94 12.51 6.32
C ASP A 209 16.86 11.42 6.32
N VAL A 210 15.92 11.46 5.37
CA VAL A 210 14.83 10.47 5.26
C VAL A 210 15.34 9.05 5.01
N TYR A 211 16.38 8.89 4.18
CA TYR A 211 16.94 7.57 3.90
C TYR A 211 17.80 7.05 5.03
N ASP A 212 18.45 7.92 5.80
CA ASP A 212 19.22 7.50 6.96
C ASP A 212 18.30 7.01 8.07
N LEU A 213 17.15 7.67 8.27
CA LEU A 213 16.09 7.15 9.14
C LEU A 213 15.56 5.81 8.64
N LEU A 214 15.20 5.70 7.35
CA LEU A 214 14.69 4.44 6.79
C LEU A 214 15.67 3.28 6.94
N LYS A 215 16.98 3.51 6.71
CA LYS A 215 18.02 2.49 6.92
C LYS A 215 18.09 2.05 8.37
N TRP A 216 17.95 2.97 9.32
CA TRP A 216 17.91 2.61 10.73
C TRP A 216 16.69 1.74 11.05
N ILE A 217 15.49 2.12 10.59
CA ILE A 217 14.26 1.34 10.77
C ILE A 217 14.39 -0.06 10.16
N ASP A 218 14.90 -0.15 8.92
CA ASP A 218 15.12 -1.43 8.24
C ASP A 218 16.16 -2.29 8.97
N GLY A 219 17.22 -1.67 9.51
CA GLY A 219 18.21 -2.36 10.34
C GLY A 219 17.56 -3.01 11.57
N VAL A 220 16.76 -2.25 12.32
CA VAL A 220 16.03 -2.77 13.49
C VAL A 220 15.05 -3.87 13.09
N ALA A 221 14.29 -3.69 12.01
CA ALA A 221 13.36 -4.71 11.52
C ALA A 221 14.10 -6.01 11.15
N ARG A 222 15.22 -5.91 10.42
CA ARG A 222 16.01 -7.07 9.99
C ARG A 222 16.67 -7.81 11.14
N GLU A 223 17.16 -7.09 12.15
CA GLU A 223 17.68 -7.68 13.39
C GLU A 223 16.62 -8.52 14.11
N ASN A 224 15.34 -8.16 13.95
CA ASN A 224 14.20 -8.89 14.51
C ASN A 224 13.53 -9.85 13.50
N GLY A 225 14.14 -10.10 12.35
CA GLY A 225 13.69 -11.09 11.38
C GLY A 225 12.58 -10.64 10.43
N ALA A 226 12.32 -9.33 10.35
CA ALA A 226 11.35 -8.71 9.45
C ALA A 226 12.03 -7.87 8.36
N GLU A 227 11.27 -7.49 7.33
CA GLU A 227 11.69 -6.60 6.26
C GLU A 227 10.77 -5.36 6.21
N THR A 228 11.13 -4.33 5.46
CA THR A 228 10.35 -3.08 5.37
C THR A 228 9.85 -2.78 3.97
N LEU A 229 8.68 -2.15 3.90
CA LEU A 229 7.98 -1.70 2.71
C LEU A 229 7.58 -0.23 2.88
N PRO A 230 8.47 0.73 2.57
CA PRO A 230 8.12 2.15 2.65
C PRO A 230 7.07 2.53 1.61
N GLU A 231 5.98 3.17 2.05
CA GLU A 231 4.93 3.65 1.15
C GLU A 231 5.16 5.10 0.73
N VAL A 232 5.24 5.33 -0.58
CA VAL A 232 5.37 6.68 -1.16
C VAL A 232 4.69 6.78 -2.51
N HIS A 233 3.66 7.61 -2.58
CA HIS A 233 3.01 8.04 -3.82
C HIS A 233 3.56 9.39 -4.31
N ASP A 234 4.63 9.33 -5.11
CA ASP A 234 5.29 10.47 -5.75
C ASP A 234 6.05 9.95 -7.01
N HIS A 235 6.96 10.75 -7.57
CA HIS A 235 7.74 10.41 -8.74
C HIS A 235 8.40 9.02 -8.60
N ALA A 236 8.31 8.21 -9.66
CA ALA A 236 8.69 6.81 -9.62
C ALA A 236 10.15 6.55 -9.19
N SER A 237 11.05 7.56 -9.28
CA SER A 237 12.43 7.48 -8.79
C SER A 237 12.54 7.06 -7.32
N PHE A 238 11.58 7.43 -6.46
CA PHE A 238 11.62 7.05 -5.05
C PHE A 238 11.50 5.54 -4.85
N GLN A 239 10.70 4.85 -5.69
CA GLN A 239 10.61 3.39 -5.66
C GLN A 239 11.95 2.73 -6.03
N TYR A 240 12.71 3.34 -6.94
CA TYR A 240 14.08 2.86 -7.25
C TYR A 240 15.05 3.14 -6.11
N ALA A 241 14.98 4.32 -5.49
CA ALA A 241 15.84 4.67 -4.37
C ALA A 241 15.62 3.75 -3.16
N ILE A 242 14.35 3.45 -2.81
CA ILE A 242 13.99 2.49 -1.77
C ILE A 242 14.62 1.11 -2.05
N ALA A 243 14.50 0.62 -3.29
CA ALA A 243 15.13 -0.65 -3.69
C ALA A 243 16.66 -0.63 -3.61
N LEU A 244 17.29 0.48 -4.00
CA LEU A 244 18.75 0.65 -3.90
C LEU A 244 19.23 0.64 -2.45
N HIS A 245 18.38 1.06 -1.50
CA HIS A 245 18.64 0.96 -0.08
C HIS A 245 18.29 -0.41 0.52
N GLY A 246 17.96 -1.41 -0.28
CA GLY A 246 17.75 -2.79 0.16
C GLY A 246 16.37 -3.05 0.78
N MET A 247 15.47 -2.09 0.72
CA MET A 247 14.08 -2.23 1.19
C MET A 247 13.16 -2.62 0.03
N HIS A 248 11.94 -3.06 0.33
CA HIS A 248 10.95 -3.37 -0.70
C HIS A 248 10.20 -2.09 -1.12
N PRO A 249 10.23 -1.69 -2.40
CA PRO A 249 9.32 -0.65 -2.89
C PRO A 249 7.96 -1.24 -3.28
N TYR A 250 6.96 -0.38 -3.40
CA TYR A 250 5.74 -0.71 -4.11
C TYR A 250 5.92 -0.53 -5.63
N GLY A 251 5.35 -1.44 -6.41
CA GLY A 251 5.24 -1.32 -7.86
C GLY A 251 4.06 -0.47 -8.30
N PHE A 252 3.83 0.71 -7.68
CA PHE A 252 2.59 1.47 -7.86
C PHE A 252 2.30 1.90 -9.30
N ALA A 253 3.33 2.19 -10.09
CA ALA A 253 3.18 2.54 -11.50
C ALA A 253 2.43 1.48 -12.33
N LEU A 254 2.49 0.21 -11.90
CA LEU A 254 1.88 -0.91 -12.63
C LEU A 254 0.37 -0.75 -12.81
N ALA A 255 -0.35 -0.26 -11.80
CA ALA A 255 -1.80 -0.14 -11.80
C ALA A 255 -2.30 0.79 -12.93
N PRO A 256 -1.92 2.08 -12.98
CA PRO A 256 -2.28 2.99 -14.07
C PRO A 256 -1.66 2.60 -15.43
N LEU A 257 -0.44 2.02 -15.46
CA LEU A 257 0.14 1.51 -16.72
C LEU A 257 -0.72 0.41 -17.33
N LEU A 258 -1.25 -0.50 -16.52
CA LEU A 258 -2.13 -1.56 -17.01
C LEU A 258 -3.50 -1.05 -17.44
N LEU A 259 -4.05 -0.04 -16.74
CA LEU A 259 -5.26 0.64 -17.20
C LEU A 259 -5.03 1.23 -18.60
N TYR A 260 -3.96 2.00 -18.78
CA TYR A 260 -3.56 2.53 -20.09
C TYR A 260 -3.44 1.40 -21.13
N SER A 261 -2.63 0.38 -20.83
CA SER A 261 -2.33 -0.69 -21.79
C SER A 261 -3.55 -1.49 -22.21
N LEU A 262 -4.50 -1.73 -21.30
CA LEU A 262 -5.72 -2.46 -21.61
C LEU A 262 -6.74 -1.56 -22.30
N LEU A 263 -6.88 -0.30 -21.90
CA LEU A 263 -7.86 0.60 -22.52
C LEU A 263 -7.46 1.03 -23.94
N ASP A 264 -6.16 1.24 -24.19
CA ASP A 264 -5.63 1.73 -25.47
C ASP A 264 -5.03 0.63 -26.36
N ALA A 265 -4.96 -0.62 -25.86
CA ALA A 265 -4.27 -1.71 -26.52
C ALA A 265 -2.80 -1.40 -26.85
N ASN A 266 -2.11 -0.73 -25.90
CA ASN A 266 -0.74 -0.23 -26.06
C ASN A 266 0.17 -0.62 -24.88
N SER A 267 1.15 -1.47 -25.14
CA SER A 267 2.09 -2.01 -24.16
C SER A 267 3.44 -1.29 -24.10
N VAL A 268 3.67 -0.24 -24.88
CA VAL A 268 5.01 0.36 -25.04
C VAL A 268 5.58 0.79 -23.69
N TYR A 269 4.83 1.60 -22.94
CA TYR A 269 5.28 2.14 -21.64
C TYR A 269 5.32 1.06 -20.55
N LEU A 270 4.36 0.13 -20.55
CA LEU A 270 4.38 -1.03 -19.67
C LEU A 270 5.65 -1.88 -19.88
N LYS A 271 6.00 -2.19 -21.14
CA LYS A 271 7.23 -2.94 -21.48
C LYS A 271 8.48 -2.15 -21.11
N GLN A 272 8.49 -0.82 -21.23
CA GLN A 272 9.60 0.02 -20.79
C GLN A 272 9.77 -0.05 -19.27
N TRP A 273 8.68 0.11 -18.51
CA TRP A 273 8.69 -0.02 -17.05
C TRP A 273 9.14 -1.42 -16.61
N LEU A 274 8.62 -2.50 -17.22
CA LEU A 274 9.02 -3.88 -16.91
C LEU A 274 10.51 -4.15 -17.14
N ARG A 275 11.18 -3.42 -18.04
CA ARG A 275 12.64 -3.54 -18.22
C ARG A 275 13.41 -2.96 -17.04
N MET A 276 12.91 -1.89 -16.46
CA MET A 276 13.63 -1.09 -15.46
C MET A 276 13.21 -1.39 -14.02
N CYS A 277 11.95 -1.75 -13.78
CA CYS A 277 11.35 -1.78 -12.44
C CYS A 277 12.17 -2.61 -11.43
N PRO A 278 12.21 -2.18 -10.15
CA PRO A 278 12.87 -2.94 -9.10
C PRO A 278 12.38 -4.38 -9.04
N ARG A 279 13.32 -5.33 -8.94
CA ARG A 279 12.96 -6.77 -8.96
C ARG A 279 12.43 -7.28 -7.62
N ASN A 280 12.74 -6.59 -6.54
CA ASN A 280 12.31 -6.89 -5.17
C ASN A 280 11.07 -6.09 -4.74
N GLN A 281 10.25 -5.61 -5.66
CA GLN A 281 9.05 -4.81 -5.33
C GLN A 281 7.87 -5.67 -4.84
N LEU A 282 6.88 -5.01 -4.22
CA LEU A 282 5.53 -5.56 -4.06
C LEU A 282 4.60 -4.97 -5.12
N THR A 283 4.07 -5.80 -6.02
CA THR A 283 3.21 -5.34 -7.12
C THR A 283 1.75 -5.31 -6.70
N VAL A 284 1.04 -4.21 -7.00
CA VAL A 284 -0.40 -4.02 -6.70
C VAL A 284 -1.14 -3.55 -7.95
N LEU A 285 -2.46 -3.75 -7.98
CA LEU A 285 -3.38 -3.10 -8.94
C LEU A 285 -4.34 -2.18 -8.18
N ASP A 286 -4.98 -2.75 -7.19
CA ASP A 286 -5.84 -2.12 -6.19
C ASP A 286 -5.17 -2.16 -4.82
N THR A 287 -5.51 -1.16 -4.01
CA THR A 287 -5.14 -1.08 -2.60
C THR A 287 -6.35 -0.55 -1.81
N HIS A 288 -6.16 -0.23 -0.53
CA HIS A 288 -7.17 0.46 0.27
C HIS A 288 -7.34 1.94 -0.12
N ASP A 289 -6.37 2.50 -0.85
CA ASP A 289 -6.42 3.84 -1.41
C ASP A 289 -6.87 3.84 -2.87
N GLY A 290 -7.09 5.03 -3.42
CA GLY A 290 -7.43 5.17 -4.84
C GLY A 290 -6.23 4.89 -5.76
N ILE A 291 -6.50 4.80 -7.08
CA ILE A 291 -5.45 4.58 -8.08
C ILE A 291 -4.67 5.88 -8.26
N CYS A 292 -3.42 5.89 -7.78
CA CYS A 292 -2.59 7.08 -7.73
C CYS A 292 -2.00 7.43 -9.11
N ILE A 293 -2.32 8.64 -9.60
CA ILE A 293 -1.78 9.20 -10.85
C ILE A 293 -0.31 9.65 -10.76
N PRO A 294 0.18 10.22 -9.63
CA PRO A 294 1.58 10.62 -9.50
C PRO A 294 2.58 9.51 -9.83
N ASP A 295 2.23 8.25 -9.59
CA ASP A 295 3.14 7.10 -9.75
C ASP A 295 3.52 6.81 -11.21
N VAL A 296 2.81 7.39 -12.19
CA VAL A 296 3.12 7.29 -13.62
C VAL A 296 3.57 8.60 -14.24
N GLU A 297 3.64 9.68 -13.47
CA GLU A 297 4.25 10.92 -13.93
C GLU A 297 5.74 10.66 -14.24
N GLY A 298 6.16 11.05 -15.45
CA GLY A 298 7.50 10.75 -15.95
C GLY A 298 7.66 9.37 -16.59
N ILE A 299 6.64 8.50 -16.52
CA ILE A 299 6.60 7.22 -17.25
C ILE A 299 5.64 7.32 -18.44
N LEU A 300 4.41 7.77 -18.21
CA LEU A 300 3.42 8.01 -19.25
C LEU A 300 3.46 9.47 -19.72
N PRO A 301 3.26 9.74 -21.03
CA PRO A 301 3.03 11.10 -21.50
C PRO A 301 1.76 11.68 -20.87
N LYS A 302 1.77 13.00 -20.60
CA LYS A 302 0.64 13.69 -19.96
C LYS A 302 -0.70 13.49 -20.70
N ALA A 303 -0.68 13.45 -22.03
CA ALA A 303 -1.88 13.22 -22.83
C ALA A 303 -2.49 11.83 -22.58
N GLU A 304 -1.65 10.80 -22.43
CA GLU A 304 -2.10 9.43 -22.14
C GLU A 304 -2.61 9.29 -20.70
N ILE A 305 -1.97 9.98 -19.74
CA ILE A 305 -2.47 10.07 -18.36
C ILE A 305 -3.87 10.69 -18.36
N GLN A 306 -4.06 11.81 -19.06
CA GLN A 306 -5.36 12.46 -19.14
C GLN A 306 -6.42 11.55 -19.79
N ALA A 307 -6.07 10.82 -20.85
CA ALA A 307 -6.99 9.87 -21.49
C ALA A 307 -7.42 8.75 -20.53
N VAL A 308 -6.51 8.21 -19.71
CA VAL A 308 -6.85 7.22 -18.67
C VAL A 308 -7.78 7.83 -17.62
N VAL A 309 -7.43 9.02 -17.12
CA VAL A 309 -8.25 9.77 -16.16
C VAL A 309 -9.66 9.97 -16.72
N ASP A 310 -9.81 10.58 -17.89
CA ASP A 310 -11.10 10.90 -18.49
C ASP A 310 -11.95 9.64 -18.72
N ASN A 311 -11.30 8.53 -19.05
CA ASN A 311 -11.97 7.25 -19.23
C ASN A 311 -12.47 6.69 -17.90
N VAL A 312 -11.64 6.65 -16.86
CA VAL A 312 -12.00 6.09 -15.55
C VAL A 312 -12.99 6.99 -14.82
N SER A 313 -12.87 8.31 -14.94
CA SER A 313 -13.76 9.30 -14.31
C SER A 313 -15.23 9.16 -14.73
N GLN A 314 -15.53 8.51 -15.86
CA GLN A 314 -16.90 8.19 -16.27
C GLN A 314 -17.61 7.19 -15.33
N ARG A 315 -16.85 6.55 -14.43
CA ARG A 315 -17.33 5.49 -13.54
C ARG A 315 -16.60 5.46 -12.20
N SER A 316 -15.85 6.50 -11.85
CA SER A 316 -15.30 6.70 -10.51
C SER A 316 -16.19 7.68 -9.74
N ALA A 317 -15.96 7.80 -8.44
CA ALA A 317 -16.38 9.00 -7.74
C ALA A 317 -15.48 10.19 -8.13
N ASP A 318 -15.73 11.34 -7.50
CA ASP A 318 -14.87 12.50 -7.66
C ASP A 318 -13.41 12.15 -7.31
N PRO A 319 -12.44 12.57 -8.14
CA PRO A 319 -11.05 12.29 -7.87
C PRO A 319 -10.57 13.06 -6.63
N ILE A 320 -9.68 12.46 -5.87
CA ILE A 320 -8.99 13.18 -4.80
C ILE A 320 -7.89 14.01 -5.45
N LEU A 321 -7.87 15.32 -5.16
CA LEU A 321 -6.93 16.27 -5.73
C LEU A 321 -5.72 16.51 -4.82
N ARG A 322 -4.58 16.87 -5.42
CA ARG A 322 -3.38 17.32 -4.70
C ARG A 322 -3.69 18.64 -3.99
N ARG A 323 -3.37 18.69 -2.69
CA ARG A 323 -3.53 19.87 -1.82
C ARG A 323 -2.24 20.70 -1.64
N SER A 324 -1.11 20.28 -2.21
CA SER A 324 0.20 20.90 -1.96
C SER A 324 0.48 22.12 -2.82
N ALA A 325 0.80 23.25 -2.18
CA ALA A 325 1.13 24.55 -2.77
C ALA A 325 2.58 24.70 -3.26
N ALA A 326 3.46 23.72 -3.01
CA ALA A 326 4.88 23.80 -3.35
C ALA A 326 5.16 23.98 -4.86
N ASN A 327 4.20 23.63 -5.72
CA ASN A 327 4.16 24.03 -7.11
C ASN A 327 2.75 24.55 -7.44
N VAL A 328 2.63 25.81 -7.83
CA VAL A 328 1.34 26.44 -8.21
C VAL A 328 0.66 25.69 -9.36
N HIS A 329 1.43 24.95 -10.17
CA HIS A 329 0.95 24.09 -11.25
C HIS A 329 0.49 22.68 -10.83
N SER A 330 0.68 22.28 -9.57
CA SER A 330 0.29 20.95 -9.05
C SER A 330 -0.86 20.98 -8.05
N VAL A 331 -1.25 22.15 -7.54
CA VAL A 331 -2.49 22.31 -6.75
C VAL A 331 -3.69 22.02 -7.64
N GLY A 332 -4.57 21.12 -7.23
CA GLY A 332 -5.77 20.75 -8.00
C GLY A 332 -5.54 19.69 -9.08
N ALA A 333 -4.31 19.17 -9.26
CA ALA A 333 -4.07 18.00 -10.10
C ALA A 333 -4.64 16.74 -9.43
N ILE A 334 -5.09 15.77 -10.22
CA ILE A 334 -5.63 14.51 -9.70
C ILE A 334 -4.52 13.73 -9.01
N TYR A 335 -4.77 13.37 -7.75
CA TYR A 335 -3.90 12.56 -6.93
C TYR A 335 -4.33 11.09 -6.99
N GLN A 336 -5.59 10.80 -6.68
CA GLN A 336 -6.15 9.44 -6.66
C GLN A 336 -7.45 9.37 -7.46
N LEU A 337 -7.59 8.33 -8.28
CA LEU A 337 -8.87 7.93 -8.86
C LEU A 337 -9.60 6.98 -7.90
N THR A 338 -10.81 7.37 -7.49
CA THR A 338 -11.66 6.70 -6.50
C THR A 338 -12.58 5.69 -7.20
N CYS A 339 -12.03 4.51 -7.49
CA CYS A 339 -12.71 3.46 -8.25
C CYS A 339 -12.17 2.08 -7.86
N THR A 340 -13.03 1.06 -7.85
CA THR A 340 -12.55 -0.32 -7.83
C THR A 340 -11.79 -0.62 -9.12
N TYR A 341 -10.74 -1.45 -9.06
CA TYR A 341 -9.96 -1.76 -10.26
C TYR A 341 -10.78 -2.54 -11.31
N TYR A 342 -11.77 -3.32 -10.85
CA TYR A 342 -12.68 -4.06 -11.72
C TYR A 342 -13.63 -3.13 -12.48
N ASP A 343 -14.23 -2.14 -11.81
CA ASP A 343 -14.97 -1.08 -12.50
C ASP A 343 -14.05 -0.24 -13.38
N ALA A 344 -12.83 0.08 -12.96
CA ALA A 344 -11.86 0.80 -13.79
C ALA A 344 -11.56 0.05 -15.12
N LEU A 345 -11.74 -1.26 -15.18
CA LEU A 345 -11.67 -2.09 -16.40
C LEU A 345 -13.04 -2.40 -17.03
N LYS A 346 -14.07 -1.61 -16.70
CA LYS A 346 -15.43 -1.71 -17.23
C LYS A 346 -16.10 -3.06 -16.93
N ARG A 347 -15.75 -3.68 -15.80
CA ARG A 347 -16.23 -5.02 -15.39
C ARG A 347 -16.01 -6.07 -16.48
N ASN A 348 -14.89 -5.95 -17.20
CA ASN A 348 -14.53 -6.90 -18.25
C ASN A 348 -13.66 -8.00 -17.64
N ASP A 349 -14.24 -9.20 -17.46
CA ASP A 349 -13.55 -10.35 -16.88
C ASP A 349 -12.20 -10.64 -17.55
N ASP A 350 -12.15 -10.62 -18.89
CA ASP A 350 -10.96 -10.96 -19.66
C ASP A 350 -9.85 -9.92 -19.44
N ALA A 351 -10.20 -8.62 -19.46
CA ALA A 351 -9.27 -7.54 -19.14
C ALA A 351 -8.78 -7.62 -17.68
N TYR A 352 -9.67 -7.95 -16.74
CA TYR A 352 -9.31 -8.08 -15.33
C TYR A 352 -8.34 -9.25 -15.10
N ILE A 353 -8.61 -10.41 -15.70
CA ILE A 353 -7.73 -11.57 -15.63
C ILE A 353 -6.42 -11.32 -16.38
N ALA A 354 -6.43 -10.61 -17.51
CA ALA A 354 -5.22 -10.20 -18.20
C ALA A 354 -4.36 -9.25 -17.34
N ALA A 355 -4.98 -8.28 -16.65
CA ALA A 355 -4.28 -7.38 -15.73
C ALA A 355 -3.60 -8.15 -14.59
N ARG A 356 -4.33 -9.07 -13.94
CA ARG A 356 -3.81 -9.93 -12.87
C ARG A 356 -2.73 -10.88 -13.36
N ALA A 357 -2.86 -11.42 -14.57
CA ALA A 357 -1.82 -12.26 -15.16
C ALA A 357 -0.52 -11.48 -15.38
N ILE A 358 -0.60 -10.26 -15.92
CA ILE A 358 0.58 -9.40 -16.08
C ILE A 358 1.17 -9.04 -14.71
N GLN A 359 0.33 -8.69 -13.73
CA GLN A 359 0.79 -8.43 -12.35
C GLN A 359 1.56 -9.63 -11.78
N PHE A 360 1.02 -10.84 -11.89
CA PHE A 360 1.63 -12.02 -11.30
C PHE A 360 2.91 -12.46 -12.02
N PHE A 361 3.04 -12.16 -13.32
CA PHE A 361 4.27 -12.40 -14.06
C PHE A 361 5.28 -11.26 -13.90
N ALA A 362 4.91 -10.09 -13.40
CA ALA A 362 5.84 -9.00 -13.17
C ALA A 362 6.81 -9.38 -12.03
N PRO A 363 8.09 -8.96 -12.08
CA PRO A 363 9.02 -9.20 -10.98
C PRO A 363 8.54 -8.58 -9.67
N GLY A 364 8.58 -9.37 -8.60
CA GLY A 364 8.15 -8.95 -7.27
C GLY A 364 7.15 -9.91 -6.62
N ILE A 365 6.75 -9.58 -5.40
CA ILE A 365 5.72 -10.28 -4.64
C ILE A 365 4.37 -9.62 -4.94
N PRO A 366 3.38 -10.32 -5.53
CA PRO A 366 2.10 -9.71 -5.80
C PRO A 366 1.25 -9.57 -4.54
N GLN A 367 0.62 -8.41 -4.36
CA GLN A 367 -0.45 -8.24 -3.40
C GLN A 367 -1.79 -8.08 -4.13
N VAL A 368 -2.83 -8.72 -3.61
CA VAL A 368 -4.21 -8.63 -4.13
C VAL A 368 -5.09 -8.08 -3.03
N TYR A 369 -5.71 -6.94 -3.28
CA TYR A 369 -6.65 -6.32 -2.34
C TYR A 369 -7.99 -7.07 -2.32
N TYR A 370 -8.63 -7.15 -1.15
CA TYR A 370 -9.77 -8.04 -0.94
C TYR A 370 -10.98 -7.75 -1.84
N VAL A 371 -11.27 -6.48 -2.14
CA VAL A 371 -12.33 -6.11 -3.10
C VAL A 371 -11.99 -6.67 -4.48
N GLY A 372 -10.75 -6.52 -4.93
CA GLY A 372 -10.27 -7.07 -6.19
C GLY A 372 -10.27 -8.60 -6.23
N LEU A 373 -9.89 -9.25 -5.13
CA LEU A 373 -9.93 -10.71 -5.01
C LEU A 373 -11.32 -11.27 -5.35
N LEU A 374 -12.37 -10.55 -4.95
CA LEU A 374 -13.77 -10.91 -5.16
C LEU A 374 -14.38 -10.26 -6.42
N ALA A 375 -13.58 -9.59 -7.26
CA ALA A 375 -14.03 -8.81 -8.41
C ALA A 375 -15.17 -7.83 -8.03
N GLY A 376 -15.04 -7.19 -6.86
CA GLY A 376 -16.00 -6.24 -6.33
C GLY A 376 -16.18 -5.01 -7.22
N CYS A 377 -17.41 -4.50 -7.23
CA CYS A 377 -17.76 -3.26 -7.91
C CYS A 377 -17.74 -2.08 -6.93
N ASN A 378 -17.80 -0.88 -7.46
CA ASN A 378 -17.95 0.36 -6.72
C ASN A 378 -19.13 0.31 -5.74
N ASP A 379 -18.85 0.62 -4.49
CA ASP A 379 -19.83 0.74 -3.42
C ASP A 379 -20.23 2.21 -3.23
N LEU A 380 -21.14 2.67 -4.08
CA LEU A 380 -21.65 4.04 -4.02
C LEU A 380 -22.48 4.27 -2.75
N GLU A 381 -23.17 3.25 -2.25
CA GLU A 381 -24.02 3.36 -1.06
C GLU A 381 -23.16 3.62 0.19
N LEU A 382 -22.06 2.87 0.38
CA LEU A 382 -21.15 3.09 1.50
C LEU A 382 -20.44 4.43 1.40
N MET A 383 -19.98 4.81 0.19
CA MET A 383 -19.34 6.09 -0.04
C MET A 383 -20.27 7.27 0.31
N GLU A 384 -21.52 7.22 -0.15
CA GLU A 384 -22.53 8.26 0.16
C GLU A 384 -22.88 8.29 1.65
N ALA A 385 -23.00 7.13 2.29
CA ALA A 385 -23.36 7.02 3.70
C ALA A 385 -22.26 7.55 4.64
N THR A 386 -20.99 7.34 4.28
CA THR A 386 -19.82 7.75 5.10
C THR A 386 -19.32 9.15 4.75
N GLY A 387 -19.55 9.61 3.51
CA GLY A 387 -18.95 10.82 2.97
C GLY A 387 -17.46 10.69 2.60
N GLU A 388 -16.87 9.50 2.73
CA GLU A 388 -15.47 9.22 2.38
C GLU A 388 -15.38 8.65 0.97
N LEU A 389 -14.73 9.37 0.05
CA LEU A 389 -14.66 8.99 -1.37
C LEU A 389 -13.94 7.65 -1.59
N ARG A 390 -12.99 7.28 -0.72
CA ARG A 390 -12.29 6.00 -0.83
C ARG A 390 -13.16 4.81 -0.43
N ASP A 391 -14.27 5.03 0.28
CA ASP A 391 -15.15 3.94 0.70
C ASP A 391 -15.87 3.26 -0.48
N ILE A 392 -15.84 3.88 -1.67
CA ILE A 392 -16.25 3.24 -2.93
C ILE A 392 -15.51 1.93 -3.25
N ASN A 393 -14.27 1.77 -2.77
CA ASN A 393 -13.42 0.58 -2.98
C ASN A 393 -13.14 -0.14 -1.66
N ARG A 394 -14.13 -0.21 -0.78
CA ARG A 394 -13.91 -0.49 0.64
C ARG A 394 -15.12 -1.17 1.27
N HIS A 395 -15.87 -1.91 0.44
CA HIS A 395 -17.09 -2.64 0.80
C HIS A 395 -16.92 -3.58 2.00
N TYR A 396 -17.99 -3.78 2.78
CA TYR A 396 -18.03 -4.74 3.88
C TYR A 396 -18.65 -6.05 3.43
N TYR A 397 -17.82 -7.05 3.11
CA TYR A 397 -18.32 -8.37 2.73
C TYR A 397 -18.71 -9.20 3.95
N THR A 398 -19.93 -9.72 3.96
CA THR A 398 -20.34 -10.74 4.94
C THR A 398 -19.72 -12.11 4.63
N LEU A 399 -19.70 -13.04 5.59
CA LEU A 399 -19.23 -14.41 5.36
C LEU A 399 -19.96 -15.09 4.19
N ASP A 400 -21.29 -14.96 4.14
CA ASP A 400 -22.14 -15.54 3.10
C ASP A 400 -21.89 -14.90 1.73
N GLU A 401 -21.66 -13.58 1.71
CA GLU A 401 -21.33 -12.87 0.48
C GLU A 401 -19.99 -13.30 -0.08
N VAL A 402 -18.96 -13.48 0.76
CA VAL A 402 -17.68 -14.05 0.31
C VAL A 402 -17.88 -15.48 -0.21
N ASP A 403 -18.64 -16.32 0.51
CA ASP A 403 -18.95 -17.69 0.09
C ASP A 403 -19.65 -17.73 -1.28
N GLU A 404 -20.46 -16.72 -1.62
CA GLU A 404 -21.09 -16.60 -2.94
C GLU A 404 -20.15 -16.00 -3.99
N ALA A 405 -19.42 -14.93 -3.67
CA ALA A 405 -18.52 -14.24 -4.58
C ALA A 405 -17.43 -15.16 -5.13
N VAL A 406 -16.89 -16.07 -4.31
CA VAL A 406 -15.88 -17.05 -4.77
C VAL A 406 -16.41 -18.04 -5.82
N LYS A 407 -17.74 -18.14 -6.00
CA LYS A 407 -18.35 -18.99 -7.02
C LYS A 407 -18.41 -18.29 -8.39
N ALA A 408 -18.28 -16.96 -8.44
CA ALA A 408 -18.33 -16.19 -9.68
C ALA A 408 -17.27 -16.67 -10.68
N PRO A 409 -17.58 -16.78 -12.00
CA PRO A 409 -16.62 -17.27 -13.00
C PRO A 409 -15.30 -16.50 -13.02
N VAL A 410 -15.33 -15.17 -12.94
CA VAL A 410 -14.13 -14.32 -12.90
C VAL A 410 -13.28 -14.59 -11.65
N VAL A 411 -13.90 -14.75 -10.48
CA VAL A 411 -13.18 -15.03 -9.23
C VAL A 411 -12.57 -16.43 -9.28
N ARG A 412 -13.27 -17.44 -9.79
CA ARG A 412 -12.69 -18.78 -9.99
C ARG A 412 -11.50 -18.78 -10.95
N ARG A 413 -11.56 -18.00 -12.03
CA ARG A 413 -10.42 -17.80 -12.95
C ARG A 413 -9.25 -17.16 -12.21
N LEU A 414 -9.50 -16.11 -11.42
CA LEU A 414 -8.48 -15.44 -10.62
C LEU A 414 -7.83 -16.40 -9.60
N LEU A 415 -8.63 -17.12 -8.80
CA LEU A 415 -8.12 -18.05 -7.79
C LEU A 415 -7.24 -19.14 -8.40
N LYS A 416 -7.62 -19.69 -9.56
CA LYS A 416 -6.81 -20.68 -10.26
C LYS A 416 -5.49 -20.09 -10.78
N LEU A 417 -5.51 -18.83 -11.24
CA LEU A 417 -4.31 -18.11 -11.67
C LEU A 417 -3.39 -17.79 -10.48
N MET A 418 -3.96 -17.42 -9.34
CA MET A 418 -3.25 -17.21 -8.08
C MET A 418 -2.61 -18.51 -7.57
N GLU A 419 -3.34 -19.63 -7.63
CA GLU A 419 -2.80 -20.95 -7.28
C GLU A 419 -1.59 -21.30 -8.15
N PHE A 420 -1.66 -21.04 -9.46
CA PHE A 420 -0.53 -21.24 -10.37
C PHE A 420 0.67 -20.37 -9.97
N ARG A 421 0.46 -19.07 -9.71
CA ARG A 421 1.53 -18.13 -9.32
C ARG A 421 2.20 -18.52 -8.00
N CYS A 422 1.45 -19.04 -7.03
CA CYS A 422 1.99 -19.38 -5.70
C CYS A 422 2.73 -20.72 -5.67
N ASN A 423 2.43 -21.63 -6.59
CA ASN A 423 2.89 -23.02 -6.51
C ASN A 423 3.83 -23.44 -7.65
N TYR A 424 3.92 -22.66 -8.74
CA TYR A 424 4.74 -23.04 -9.88
C TYR A 424 6.22 -22.59 -9.70
N PRO A 425 7.21 -23.51 -9.70
CA PRO A 425 8.58 -23.19 -9.29
C PRO A 425 9.36 -22.21 -10.17
N ALA A 426 8.88 -21.91 -11.38
CA ALA A 426 9.58 -21.02 -12.31
C ALA A 426 9.68 -19.58 -11.77
N PHE A 427 8.72 -19.16 -10.94
CA PHE A 427 8.67 -17.80 -10.38
C PHE A 427 9.80 -17.50 -9.38
N ASP A 428 10.50 -18.52 -8.88
CA ASP A 428 11.71 -18.36 -8.05
C ASP A 428 13.00 -18.26 -8.89
N GLY A 429 12.86 -18.22 -10.22
CA GLY A 429 13.97 -18.18 -11.15
C GLY A 429 14.22 -16.80 -11.74
N VAL A 430 14.52 -16.79 -13.03
CA VAL A 430 14.88 -15.58 -13.78
C VAL A 430 13.71 -15.13 -14.63
N PHE A 431 13.38 -13.85 -14.49
CA PHE A 431 12.41 -13.16 -15.33
C PHE A 431 13.02 -12.76 -16.69
N HIS A 432 12.23 -12.93 -17.75
CA HIS A 432 12.53 -12.46 -19.09
C HIS A 432 11.32 -11.74 -19.69
N LEU A 433 11.53 -10.49 -20.11
CA LEU A 433 10.58 -9.81 -20.98
C LEU A 433 10.83 -10.27 -22.42
N MET A 434 9.89 -11.00 -23.01
CA MET A 434 10.01 -11.53 -24.36
C MET A 434 9.63 -10.47 -25.39
N TYR A 435 10.06 -10.67 -26.64
CA TYR A 435 9.62 -9.83 -27.74
C TYR A 435 8.11 -10.00 -27.98
N SER A 436 7.40 -8.87 -28.12
CA SER A 436 5.99 -8.79 -28.49
C SER A 436 5.74 -7.45 -29.18
N ASN A 437 4.72 -7.37 -30.03
CA ASN A 437 4.33 -6.13 -30.71
C ASN A 437 3.70 -5.13 -29.71
N ASP A 438 3.33 -3.93 -30.18
CA ASP A 438 2.85 -2.88 -29.26
C ASP A 438 1.48 -3.18 -28.66
N SER A 439 0.66 -4.02 -29.30
CA SER A 439 -0.63 -4.46 -28.75
C SER A 439 -0.58 -5.83 -28.09
N SER A 440 0.61 -6.27 -27.63
CA SER A 440 0.75 -7.52 -26.88
C SER A 440 1.87 -7.47 -25.86
N VAL A 441 1.76 -8.28 -24.82
CA VAL A 441 2.78 -8.44 -23.77
C VAL A 441 3.18 -9.91 -23.70
N ALA A 442 4.47 -10.20 -23.76
CA ALA A 442 5.01 -11.55 -23.60
C ALA A 442 6.06 -11.59 -22.49
N MET A 443 5.91 -12.48 -21.53
CA MET A 443 6.75 -12.57 -20.32
C MET A 443 7.06 -14.02 -20.00
N CYS A 444 8.25 -14.30 -19.49
CA CYS A 444 8.70 -15.66 -19.21
C CYS A 444 9.44 -15.72 -17.88
N TRP A 445 9.22 -16.81 -17.15
CA TRP A 445 9.98 -17.17 -15.96
C TRP A 445 10.64 -18.53 -16.17
N ARG A 446 11.89 -18.67 -15.73
CA ARG A 446 12.67 -19.90 -15.86
C ARG A 446 13.45 -20.20 -14.58
N HIS A 447 13.27 -21.39 -14.04
CA HIS A 447 14.03 -21.91 -12.91
C HIS A 447 14.44 -23.36 -13.18
N GLY A 448 15.69 -23.57 -13.60
CA GLY A 448 16.17 -24.88 -14.02
C GLY A 448 15.33 -25.45 -15.18
N GLU A 449 14.66 -26.59 -14.93
CA GLU A 449 13.78 -27.26 -15.89
C GLU A 449 12.39 -26.62 -16.01
N TYR A 450 11.99 -25.83 -15.01
CA TYR A 450 10.69 -25.20 -14.95
C TYR A 450 10.68 -23.93 -15.80
N ARG A 451 9.65 -23.80 -16.65
CA ARG A 451 9.42 -22.63 -17.50
C ARG A 451 7.94 -22.34 -17.59
N CYS A 452 7.56 -21.08 -17.50
CA CYS A 452 6.22 -20.62 -17.87
C CYS A 452 6.29 -19.31 -18.65
N GLU A 453 5.34 -19.13 -19.57
CA GLU A 453 5.23 -18.02 -20.48
C GLU A 453 3.83 -17.47 -20.46
N LEU A 454 3.72 -16.17 -20.22
CA LEU A 454 2.50 -15.41 -20.40
C LEU A 454 2.55 -14.73 -21.76
N PHE A 455 1.46 -14.85 -22.52
CA PHE A 455 1.17 -14.00 -23.67
C PHE A 455 -0.20 -13.34 -23.46
N VAL A 456 -0.25 -12.02 -23.57
CA VAL A 456 -1.48 -11.24 -23.52
C VAL A 456 -1.67 -10.49 -24.83
N ASP A 457 -2.80 -10.72 -25.48
CA ASP A 457 -3.26 -9.91 -26.59
C ASP A 457 -4.11 -8.76 -26.04
N LEU A 458 -3.63 -7.53 -26.18
CA LEU A 458 -4.30 -6.36 -25.63
C LEU A 458 -5.47 -5.88 -26.49
N ASN A 459 -5.64 -6.33 -27.73
CA ASN A 459 -6.85 -6.01 -28.50
C ASN A 459 -8.02 -6.83 -27.97
N PHE A 460 -7.81 -8.14 -27.82
CA PHE A 460 -8.84 -9.08 -27.38
C PHE A 460 -8.90 -9.28 -25.87
N LYS A 461 -7.97 -8.71 -25.12
CA LYS A 461 -7.84 -8.84 -23.66
C LYS A 461 -7.64 -10.29 -23.21
N LYS A 462 -7.06 -11.14 -24.07
CA LYS A 462 -6.91 -12.57 -23.80
C LYS A 462 -5.52 -12.89 -23.27
N ALA A 463 -5.48 -13.56 -22.12
CA ALA A 463 -4.25 -14.08 -21.54
C ALA A 463 -4.11 -15.58 -21.80
N THR A 464 -2.91 -16.01 -22.17
CA THR A 464 -2.55 -17.41 -22.34
C THR A 464 -1.28 -17.70 -21.58
N VAL A 465 -1.29 -18.74 -20.74
CA VAL A 465 -0.12 -19.22 -20.01
C VAL A 465 0.30 -20.58 -20.56
N GLY A 466 1.49 -20.64 -21.17
CA GLY A 466 2.15 -21.88 -21.52
C GLY A 466 3.16 -22.27 -20.43
N TYR A 467 3.26 -23.55 -20.06
CA TYR A 467 4.22 -24.00 -19.05
C TYR A 467 4.63 -25.47 -19.22
N VAL A 468 5.76 -25.84 -18.63
CA VAL A 468 6.23 -27.22 -18.55
C VAL A 468 5.59 -27.92 -17.34
N ASP A 469 4.70 -28.87 -17.56
CA ASP A 469 4.07 -29.59 -16.47
C ASP A 469 5.09 -30.37 -15.64
N VAL A 470 4.98 -30.26 -14.31
CA VAL A 470 5.95 -30.80 -13.35
C VAL A 470 6.04 -32.33 -13.43
N LYS A 471 4.92 -33.00 -13.67
CA LYS A 471 4.83 -34.47 -13.68
C LYS A 471 5.18 -35.07 -15.03
N SER A 472 4.55 -34.57 -16.09
CA SER A 472 4.67 -35.14 -17.44
C SER A 472 5.84 -34.56 -18.24
N LYS A 473 6.43 -33.44 -17.79
CA LYS A 473 7.48 -32.69 -18.50
C LYS A 473 7.07 -32.23 -19.91
N ARG A 474 5.76 -32.21 -20.19
CA ARG A 474 5.19 -31.72 -21.46
C ARG A 474 4.81 -30.26 -21.36
N TRP A 475 4.84 -29.57 -22.50
CA TRP A 475 4.29 -28.23 -22.61
C TRP A 475 2.76 -28.29 -22.58
N LEU A 476 2.17 -27.57 -21.62
CA LEU A 476 0.74 -27.35 -21.50
C LEU A 476 0.41 -25.88 -21.73
N THR A 477 -0.78 -25.62 -22.25
CA THR A 477 -1.29 -24.27 -22.48
C THR A 477 -2.62 -24.10 -21.78
N MET A 478 -2.71 -23.09 -20.92
CA MET A 478 -3.94 -22.65 -20.27
C MET A 478 -4.38 -21.34 -20.91
N ARG A 479 -5.61 -21.32 -21.43
CA ARG A 479 -6.27 -20.09 -21.85
C ARG A 479 -7.08 -19.59 -20.67
N TRP A 480 -6.87 -18.33 -20.33
CA TRP A 480 -7.49 -17.71 -19.19
C TRP A 480 -8.73 -16.98 -19.57
#